data_AF-A0A0F6R315-F1
#
_entry.id   AF-A0A0F6R315-F1
#
_cell.length_a   1.000
_cell.length_b   1.000
_cell.length_c   1.000
_cell.angle_alpha   90.00
_cell.angle_beta   90.00
_cell.angle_gamma   90.00
#
_symmetry.space_group_name_H-M   'P 1'
#
loop_
_entity.id
_entity.type
_entity.pdbx_description
1 polymer ?
#
loop_
_entity_poly.entity_id
_entity_poly.type
_entity_poly.pdbx_seq_one_letter_code
_entity_poly.pdbx_strand_id
1 'polypeptide(L)'
;LNATAGTCEEMIKRAVFARELGVPIVMHDYLTGGFTANTTLAHYCRDNGLLLHIHRAMHAVIDRQKNHGMHFRVLAKALRMSGGDHVHAGTVVGKLEGERDITLGFVDLLRDDFIEKDRSRGIYFTQDWVSMPGVLPVASGGIHV
;
A
#
# COMPACT_ATOMS: atom_id res chain seq x y z
N LEU A 1 -0.42 14.78 4.79
CA LEU A 1 -1.38 14.97 5.92
C LEU A 1 -2.19 13.69 6.11
N ASN A 2 -2.44 13.20 7.35
CA ASN A 2 -3.15 11.93 7.56
C ASN A 2 -4.68 12.10 7.56
N ALA A 3 -5.36 11.43 6.63
CA ALA A 3 -6.81 11.44 6.48
C ALA A 3 -7.51 10.33 7.29
N THR A 4 -6.80 9.33 7.83
CA THR A 4 -7.40 8.24 8.61
C THR A 4 -8.21 8.77 9.79
N ALA A 5 -9.47 8.33 9.88
CA ALA A 5 -10.42 8.77 10.89
C ALA A 5 -11.33 7.60 11.33
N GLY A 6 -12.09 7.82 12.41
CA GLY A 6 -13.03 6.81 12.94
C GLY A 6 -14.31 6.65 12.12
N THR A 7 -14.63 7.60 11.24
CA THR A 7 -15.77 7.52 10.30
C THR A 7 -15.36 8.06 8.93
N CYS A 8 -16.10 7.68 7.89
CA CYS A 8 -15.82 8.11 6.51
C CYS A 8 -16.02 9.63 6.33
N GLU A 9 -16.99 10.21 7.02
CA GLU A 9 -17.29 11.65 6.96
C GLU A 9 -16.10 12.47 7.46
N GLU A 10 -15.50 12.08 8.59
CA GLU A 10 -14.32 12.75 9.13
C GLU A 10 -13.08 12.50 8.26
N MET A 11 -12.96 11.33 7.64
CA MET A 11 -11.89 11.05 6.67
C MET A 11 -11.96 12.00 5.47
N ILE A 12 -13.15 12.14 4.86
CA ILE A 12 -13.35 13.03 3.71
C ILE A 12 -13.21 14.49 4.11
N LYS A 13 -13.73 14.92 5.27
CA LYS A 13 -13.55 16.28 5.78
C LYS A 13 -12.08 16.69 5.87
N ARG A 14 -11.21 15.78 6.32
CA ARG A 14 -9.75 16.01 6.37
C ARG A 14 -9.14 16.10 4.98
N ALA A 15 -9.56 15.25 4.05
CA ALA A 15 -9.09 15.26 2.66
C ALA A 15 -9.51 16.55 1.92
N VAL A 16 -10.75 17.02 2.14
CA VAL A 16 -11.26 18.30 1.62
C VAL A 16 -10.41 19.45 2.13
N PHE A 17 -10.12 19.50 3.43
CA PHE A 17 -9.29 20.55 3.98
C PHE A 17 -7.85 20.50 3.43
N ALA A 18 -7.27 19.31 3.25
CA ALA A 18 -5.95 19.17 2.61
C ALA A 18 -5.97 19.69 1.16
N ARG A 19 -7.04 19.41 0.41
CA ARG A 19 -7.25 19.93 -0.95
C ARG A 19 -7.35 21.45 -0.95
N GLU A 20 -8.10 22.04 -0.03
CA GLU A 20 -8.24 23.51 0.10
C GLU A 20 -6.91 24.20 0.41
N LEU A 21 -6.04 23.57 1.19
CA LEU A 21 -4.68 24.05 1.45
C LEU A 21 -3.74 23.93 0.23
N GLY A 22 -4.16 23.24 -0.84
CA GLY A 22 -3.35 23.02 -2.03
C GLY A 22 -2.13 22.14 -1.80
N VAL A 23 -2.13 21.29 -0.75
CA VAL A 23 -1.02 20.35 -0.53
C VAL A 23 -1.06 19.22 -1.56
N PRO A 24 0.09 18.65 -1.98
CA PRO A 24 0.11 17.68 -3.07
C PRO A 24 -0.25 16.26 -2.65
N ILE A 25 -0.20 15.93 -1.35
CA ILE A 25 -0.26 14.55 -0.86
C ILE A 25 -0.93 14.41 0.51
N VAL A 26 -1.80 13.40 0.61
CA VAL A 26 -2.38 12.90 1.86
C VAL A 26 -1.94 11.47 2.12
N MET A 27 -2.24 10.95 3.31
CA MET A 27 -1.98 9.55 3.65
C MET A 27 -3.17 8.88 4.32
N HIS A 28 -3.22 7.55 4.22
CA HIS A 28 -4.26 6.72 4.82
C HIS A 28 -3.71 5.36 5.30
N ASP A 29 -4.12 4.95 6.50
CA ASP A 29 -3.92 3.61 7.05
C ASP A 29 -5.01 2.66 6.52
N TYR A 30 -4.80 2.08 5.34
CA TYR A 30 -5.86 1.38 4.59
C TYR A 30 -6.43 0.13 5.27
N LEU A 31 -5.64 -0.58 6.09
CA LEU A 31 -6.12 -1.79 6.77
C LEU A 31 -6.95 -1.46 8.01
N THR A 32 -6.52 -0.47 8.79
CA THR A 32 -7.24 -0.06 10.01
C THR A 32 -8.44 0.82 9.69
N GLY A 33 -8.35 1.68 8.66
CA GLY A 33 -9.50 2.40 8.11
C GLY A 33 -10.41 1.51 7.27
N GLY A 34 -9.89 0.42 6.71
CA GLY A 34 -10.61 -0.57 5.93
C GLY A 34 -10.67 -0.26 4.44
N PHE A 35 -10.80 -1.32 3.62
CA PHE A 35 -10.83 -1.22 2.16
C PHE A 35 -11.97 -0.36 1.62
N THR A 36 -13.17 -0.41 2.23
CA THR A 36 -14.31 0.42 1.80
C THR A 36 -13.99 1.92 1.90
N ALA A 37 -13.39 2.33 3.01
CA ALA A 37 -12.97 3.73 3.21
C ALA A 37 -11.80 4.08 2.27
N ASN A 38 -10.82 3.18 2.12
CA ASN A 38 -9.67 3.40 1.25
C ASN A 38 -10.06 3.63 -0.22
N THR A 39 -10.92 2.77 -0.78
CA THR A 39 -11.39 2.93 -2.17
C THR A 39 -12.17 4.23 -2.35
N THR A 40 -12.99 4.61 -1.37
CA THR A 40 -13.68 5.91 -1.35
C THR A 40 -12.69 7.07 -1.40
N LEU A 41 -11.65 7.02 -0.56
CA LEU A 41 -10.63 8.06 -0.50
C LEU A 41 -9.77 8.09 -1.77
N ALA A 42 -9.45 6.94 -2.36
CA ALA A 42 -8.69 6.86 -3.61
C ALA A 42 -9.43 7.50 -4.78
N HIS A 43 -10.74 7.28 -4.89
CA HIS A 43 -11.58 7.98 -5.87
C HIS A 43 -11.58 9.49 -5.64
N TYR A 44 -11.78 9.92 -4.38
CA TYR A 44 -11.73 11.35 -4.05
C TYR A 44 -10.39 11.99 -4.43
N CYS A 45 -9.27 11.31 -4.13
CA CYS A 45 -7.93 11.79 -4.44
C CYS A 45 -7.71 11.90 -5.96
N ARG A 46 -8.18 10.93 -6.74
CA ARG A 46 -8.16 10.96 -8.21
C ARG A 46 -8.85 12.19 -8.76
N ASP A 47 -10.07 12.46 -8.30
CA ASP A 47 -10.91 13.56 -8.79
C ASP A 47 -10.41 14.95 -8.35
N ASN A 48 -9.56 15.00 -7.32
CA ASN A 48 -9.09 16.24 -6.71
C ASN A 48 -7.58 16.48 -6.86
N GLY A 49 -6.87 15.64 -7.61
CA GLY A 49 -5.44 15.81 -7.87
C GLY A 49 -4.55 15.67 -6.62
N LEU A 50 -4.97 14.86 -5.65
CA LEU A 50 -4.16 14.55 -4.46
C LEU A 50 -3.43 13.22 -4.67
N LEU A 51 -2.14 13.18 -4.39
CA LEU A 51 -1.43 11.91 -4.20
C LEU A 51 -1.88 11.26 -2.89
N LEU A 52 -1.93 9.93 -2.89
CA LEU A 52 -2.38 9.11 -1.77
C LEU A 52 -1.29 8.14 -1.31
N HIS A 53 -0.60 8.49 -0.22
CA HIS A 53 0.36 7.61 0.44
C HIS A 53 -0.34 6.60 1.35
N ILE A 54 -0.06 5.31 1.17
CA ILE A 54 -0.68 4.25 1.95
C ILE A 54 0.29 3.73 3.01
N HIS A 55 -0.15 3.81 4.26
CA HIS A 55 0.53 3.16 5.37
C HIS A 55 -0.18 1.86 5.72
N ARG A 56 0.59 0.81 6.02
CA ARG A 56 0.10 -0.56 6.21
C ARG A 56 -0.10 -0.94 7.68
N ALA A 57 -0.48 0.00 8.54
CA ALA A 57 -0.70 -0.29 9.96
C ALA A 57 -1.57 -1.55 10.13
N MET A 58 -1.29 -2.38 11.13
CA MET A 58 -1.94 -3.69 11.39
C MET A 58 -1.53 -4.85 10.46
N HIS A 59 -0.81 -4.64 9.36
CA HIS A 59 -0.49 -5.73 8.40
C HIS A 59 0.18 -6.96 9.04
N ALA A 60 1.13 -6.75 9.96
CA ALA A 60 1.88 -7.82 10.62
C ALA A 60 1.06 -8.68 11.57
N VAL A 61 -0.17 -8.26 11.91
CA VAL A 61 -1.15 -9.12 12.61
C VAL A 61 -1.62 -10.25 11.69
N ILE A 62 -1.64 -10.00 10.37
CA ILE A 62 -2.20 -10.87 9.35
C ILE A 62 -1.09 -11.62 8.58
N ASP A 63 0.04 -10.97 8.31
CA ASP A 63 0.99 -11.44 7.30
C ASP A 63 2.33 -11.96 7.83
N ARG A 64 2.53 -11.94 9.14
CA ARG A 64 3.83 -12.27 9.74
C ARG A 64 4.09 -13.77 9.86
N GLN A 65 3.08 -14.56 10.22
CA GLN A 65 3.27 -15.98 10.51
C GLN A 65 3.19 -16.81 9.24
N LYS A 66 4.18 -17.69 9.02
CA LYS A 66 4.24 -18.54 7.82
C LYS A 66 3.14 -19.62 7.78
N ASN A 67 2.64 -20.02 8.94
CA ASN A 67 1.70 -21.14 9.10
C ASN A 67 0.22 -20.72 9.14
N HIS A 68 -0.09 -19.42 9.30
CA HIS A 68 -1.46 -18.92 9.34
C HIS A 68 -1.52 -17.44 8.96
N GLY A 69 -2.55 -17.05 8.21
CA GLY A 69 -2.80 -15.67 7.82
C GLY A 69 -2.79 -15.46 6.31
N MET A 70 -2.45 -14.24 5.88
CA MET A 70 -2.37 -13.86 4.47
C MET A 70 -1.05 -13.16 4.20
N HIS A 71 -0.22 -13.72 3.34
CA HIS A 71 1.07 -13.11 3.02
C HIS A 71 0.93 -11.71 2.40
N PHE A 72 1.83 -10.77 2.76
CA PHE A 72 1.76 -9.35 2.37
C PHE A 72 1.57 -9.13 0.87
N ARG A 73 2.18 -9.96 0.01
CA ARG A 73 1.97 -9.92 -1.46
C ARG A 73 0.49 -9.89 -1.88
N VAL A 74 -0.40 -10.55 -1.13
CA VAL A 74 -1.85 -10.52 -1.39
C VAL A 74 -2.42 -9.15 -1.02
N LEU A 75 -2.03 -8.62 0.14
CA LEU A 75 -2.42 -7.29 0.61
C LEU A 75 -1.88 -6.18 -0.31
N ALA A 76 -0.70 -6.35 -0.89
CA ALA A 76 -0.09 -5.44 -1.87
C ALA A 76 -0.91 -5.39 -3.17
N LYS A 77 -1.30 -6.55 -3.72
CA LYS A 77 -2.21 -6.62 -4.88
C LYS A 77 -3.58 -6.00 -4.55
N ALA A 78 -4.14 -6.31 -3.38
CA ALA A 78 -5.42 -5.76 -2.94
C ALA A 78 -5.37 -4.24 -2.83
N LEU A 79 -4.26 -3.68 -2.34
CA LEU A 79 -4.06 -2.24 -2.29
C LEU A 79 -3.93 -1.64 -3.69
N ARG A 80 -3.10 -2.21 -4.59
CA ARG A 80 -2.96 -1.72 -5.97
C ARG A 80 -4.32 -1.65 -6.69
N MET A 81 -5.20 -2.61 -6.43
CA MET A 81 -6.59 -2.59 -6.94
C MET A 81 -7.49 -1.57 -6.24
N SER A 82 -7.41 -1.43 -4.90
CA SER A 82 -8.22 -0.46 -4.14
C SER A 82 -7.83 0.99 -4.42
N GLY A 83 -6.56 1.24 -4.74
CA GLY A 83 -6.02 2.55 -5.05
C GLY A 83 -5.08 3.09 -3.96
N GLY A 84 -3.92 3.56 -4.41
CA GLY A 84 -2.89 4.19 -3.61
C GLY A 84 -1.65 4.42 -4.48
N ASP A 85 -1.01 5.58 -4.32
CA ASP A 85 0.15 5.94 -5.16
C ASP A 85 1.45 5.40 -4.56
N HIS A 86 1.53 5.34 -3.23
CA HIS A 86 2.65 4.75 -2.50
C HIS A 86 2.17 3.68 -1.52
N VAL A 87 3.00 2.68 -1.21
CA VAL A 87 2.75 1.78 -0.07
C VAL A 87 4.05 1.35 0.60
N HIS A 88 4.04 1.25 1.93
CA HIS A 88 5.17 0.69 2.68
C HIS A 88 5.43 -0.76 2.30
N ALA A 89 6.66 -1.06 1.86
CA ALA A 89 7.08 -2.36 1.35
C ALA A 89 8.12 -3.06 2.25
N GLY A 90 8.54 -2.41 3.35
CA GLY A 90 9.58 -2.94 4.24
C GLY A 90 10.98 -2.50 3.83
N THR A 91 11.96 -2.76 4.70
CA THR A 91 13.34 -2.27 4.55
C THR A 91 14.36 -3.38 4.32
N VAL A 92 14.02 -4.63 4.63
CA VAL A 92 14.91 -5.80 4.68
C VAL A 92 15.99 -5.69 5.78
N VAL A 93 16.71 -4.56 5.82
CA VAL A 93 17.85 -4.30 6.73
C VAL A 93 17.50 -3.47 7.96
N GLY A 94 16.26 -2.95 8.02
CA GLY A 94 15.84 -2.09 9.13
C GLY A 94 15.28 -2.86 10.33
N LYS A 95 14.60 -2.15 11.22
CA LYS A 95 14.14 -2.72 12.51
C LYS A 95 12.93 -3.67 12.41
N LEU A 96 12.27 -3.73 11.26
CA LEU A 96 11.07 -4.54 11.04
C LEU A 96 11.39 -5.68 10.08
N GLU A 97 10.79 -6.84 10.32
CA GLU A 97 11.03 -8.07 9.54
C GLU A 97 10.71 -7.88 8.04
N GLY A 98 11.57 -8.44 7.19
CA GLY A 98 11.38 -8.53 5.75
C GLY A 98 12.48 -9.36 5.09
N GLU A 99 12.11 -10.49 4.48
CA GLU A 99 13.05 -11.33 3.72
C GLU A 99 13.27 -10.71 2.33
N ARG A 100 14.51 -10.72 1.83
CA ARG A 100 14.93 -9.99 0.64
C ARG A 100 14.23 -10.48 -0.63
N ASP A 101 14.27 -11.78 -0.90
CA ASP A 101 13.77 -12.34 -2.17
C ASP A 101 12.25 -12.23 -2.25
N ILE A 102 11.57 -12.48 -1.14
CA ILE A 102 10.13 -12.25 -1.01
C ILE A 102 9.78 -10.76 -1.19
N THR A 103 10.59 -9.85 -0.64
CA THR A 103 10.38 -8.40 -0.79
C THR A 103 10.52 -7.95 -2.23
N LEU A 104 11.55 -8.43 -2.94
CA LEU A 104 11.71 -8.16 -4.37
C LEU A 104 10.48 -8.63 -5.15
N GLY A 105 9.97 -9.83 -4.87
CA GLY A 105 8.78 -10.35 -5.54
C GLY A 105 7.56 -9.45 -5.41
N PHE A 106 7.20 -8.99 -4.21
CA PHE A 106 6.03 -8.12 -4.07
C PHE A 106 6.29 -6.65 -4.45
N VAL A 107 7.54 -6.21 -4.52
CA VAL A 107 7.91 -4.92 -5.14
C VAL A 107 7.64 -4.94 -6.64
N ASP A 108 7.98 -6.04 -7.32
CA ASP A 108 7.68 -6.23 -8.74
C ASP A 108 6.16 -6.25 -8.96
N LEU A 109 5.40 -6.96 -8.10
CA LEU A 109 3.93 -6.97 -8.13
C LEU A 109 3.28 -5.57 -7.95
N LEU A 110 3.95 -4.65 -7.25
CA LEU A 110 3.46 -3.29 -7.04
C LEU A 110 3.74 -2.37 -8.23
N ARG A 111 4.87 -2.56 -8.93
CA ARG A 111 5.34 -1.61 -9.96
C ARG A 111 5.09 -2.06 -11.38
N ASP A 112 5.32 -3.33 -11.66
CA ASP A 112 5.45 -3.81 -13.03
C ASP A 112 4.07 -4.11 -13.63
N ASP A 113 3.98 -4.10 -14.96
CA ASP A 113 2.75 -4.42 -15.67
C ASP A 113 2.53 -5.93 -15.79
N PHE A 114 3.61 -6.69 -15.94
CA PHE A 114 3.59 -8.14 -16.08
C PHE A 114 4.68 -8.78 -15.23
N ILE A 115 4.28 -9.72 -14.36
CA ILE A 115 5.16 -10.41 -13.42
C ILE A 115 5.02 -11.91 -13.62
N GLU A 116 6.09 -12.58 -14.06
CA GLU A 116 6.09 -14.03 -14.25
C GLU A 116 6.04 -14.80 -12.93
N LYS A 117 5.51 -16.02 -12.99
CA LYS A 117 5.57 -16.96 -11.88
C LYS A 117 7.02 -17.28 -11.50
N ASP A 118 7.40 -16.92 -10.29
CA ASP A 118 8.70 -17.24 -9.68
C ASP A 118 8.54 -17.66 -8.22
N ARG A 119 8.68 -18.96 -7.95
CA ARG A 119 8.53 -19.52 -6.61
C ARG A 119 9.68 -19.14 -5.66
N SER A 120 10.85 -18.78 -6.18
CA SER A 120 11.98 -18.35 -5.35
C SER A 120 11.71 -16.99 -4.68
N ARG A 121 10.98 -16.11 -5.37
CA ARG A 121 10.46 -14.83 -4.84
C ARG A 121 9.04 -14.92 -4.27
N GLY A 122 8.51 -16.14 -4.11
CA GLY A 122 7.17 -16.38 -3.58
C GLY A 122 6.03 -15.95 -4.50
N ILE A 123 6.26 -15.81 -5.80
CA ILE A 123 5.25 -15.55 -6.82
C ILE A 123 4.71 -16.90 -7.34
N TYR A 124 3.48 -17.23 -6.96
CA TYR A 124 2.87 -18.53 -7.28
C TYR A 124 2.18 -18.56 -8.64
N PHE A 125 1.75 -17.39 -9.12
CA PHE A 125 1.00 -17.20 -10.35
C PHE A 125 1.56 -16.00 -11.09
N THR A 126 1.67 -16.11 -12.41
CA THR A 126 1.90 -14.96 -13.28
C THR A 126 0.79 -13.94 -13.06
N GLN A 127 1.14 -12.66 -12.98
CA GLN A 127 0.22 -11.56 -12.79
C GLN A 127 0.39 -10.57 -13.94
N ASP A 128 -0.70 -10.33 -14.66
CA ASP A 128 -0.84 -9.26 -15.66
C ASP A 128 -1.73 -8.17 -15.07
N TRP A 129 -1.31 -6.92 -15.20
CA TRP A 129 -2.01 -5.73 -14.71
C TRP A 129 -2.64 -4.89 -15.81
N VAL A 130 -2.42 -5.24 -17.08
CA VAL A 130 -3.08 -4.65 -18.25
C VAL A 130 -3.14 -3.11 -18.17
N SER A 131 -1.99 -2.49 -17.95
CA SER A 131 -1.77 -1.04 -17.83
C SER A 131 -2.31 -0.36 -16.56
N MET A 132 -2.70 -1.12 -15.52
CA MET A 132 -2.99 -0.52 -14.22
C MET A 132 -1.73 0.19 -13.69
N PRO A 133 -1.82 1.47 -13.25
CA PRO A 133 -0.68 2.20 -12.73
C PRO A 133 0.07 1.43 -11.63
N GLY A 134 1.39 1.56 -11.65
CA GLY A 134 2.25 1.04 -10.59
C GLY A 134 2.13 1.86 -9.31
N VAL A 135 2.46 1.23 -8.18
CA VAL A 135 2.50 1.82 -6.84
C VAL A 135 3.97 1.94 -6.42
N LEU A 136 4.40 3.10 -5.94
CA LEU A 136 5.78 3.28 -5.49
C LEU A 136 6.00 2.60 -4.12
N PRO A 137 6.91 1.62 -4.03
CA PRO A 137 7.22 0.95 -2.78
C PRO A 137 8.03 1.88 -1.86
N VAL A 138 7.65 1.96 -0.60
CA VAL A 138 8.31 2.81 0.41
C VAL A 138 9.08 1.94 1.41
N ALA A 139 10.40 2.14 1.47
CA ALA A 139 11.25 1.56 2.50
C ALA A 139 11.30 2.51 3.71
N SER A 140 10.83 2.05 4.87
CA SER A 140 10.83 2.83 6.11
C SER A 140 10.90 1.94 7.35
N GLY A 141 11.66 2.38 8.36
CA GLY A 141 11.76 1.75 9.67
C GLY A 141 13.19 1.38 10.07
N GLY A 142 13.83 2.26 10.86
CA GLY A 142 15.13 1.95 11.49
C GLY A 142 16.30 1.82 10.50
N ILE A 143 16.31 2.64 9.45
CA ILE A 143 17.43 2.76 8.50
C ILE A 143 18.23 4.03 8.82
N HIS A 144 19.53 3.99 8.62
CA HIS A 144 20.45 5.12 8.80
C HIS A 144 21.60 5.03 7.78
N VAL A 145 22.37 6.11 7.66
CA VAL A 145 23.58 6.18 6.80
C VAL A 145 24.77 5.42 7.41
#